data_AF-A0A448WRZ8-F1
#
_entry.id   AF-A0A448WRZ8-F1
#
_cell.length_a   1.000
_cell.length_b   1.000
_cell.length_c   1.000
_cell.angle_alpha   90.00
_cell.angle_beta   90.00
_cell.angle_gamma   90.00
#
_symmetry.space_group_name_H-M   'P 1'
#
loop_
_entity.id
_entity.type
_entity.pdbx_description
1 polymer ?
#
loop_
_entity_poly.entity_id
_entity_poly.type
_entity_poly.pdbx_seq_one_letter_code
_entity_poly.pdbx_strand_id
1 'polypeptide(L)'
;MSAHDQIRLLRGCCLDLITLRAVYSLSRAARRPGGPACPPDSLAPDSTGPNGPPAIQSTAYPRLGVSEEKCAQLIRQVALKLARLEIDKTEVALMAAILLMSPGKPILIVYSYGKLC
;
A
#
# COMPACT_ATOMS: atom_id res chain seq x y z
N MET A 1 -1.51 -15.45 26.54
CA MET A 1 -2.30 -15.27 25.30
C MET A 1 -2.51 -16.66 24.71
N SER A 2 -3.75 -17.07 24.51
CA SER A 2 -4.02 -18.37 23.89
C SER A 2 -3.64 -18.31 22.40
N ALA A 3 -3.23 -19.43 21.79
CA ALA A 3 -2.97 -19.50 20.34
C ALA A 3 -4.19 -19.02 19.52
N HIS A 4 -5.40 -19.18 20.06
CA HIS A 4 -6.63 -18.68 19.46
C HIS A 4 -6.69 -17.14 19.40
N ASP A 5 -6.16 -16.45 20.42
CA ASP A 5 -6.10 -14.98 20.45
C ASP A 5 -5.10 -14.46 19.41
N GLN A 6 -3.96 -15.15 19.26
CA GLN A 6 -2.95 -14.81 18.25
C GLN A 6 -3.50 -15.00 16.82
N ILE A 7 -4.25 -16.08 16.57
CA ILE A 7 -4.88 -16.32 15.26
C ILE A 7 -5.96 -15.27 14.97
N ARG A 8 -6.79 -14.90 15.95
CA ARG A 8 -7.80 -13.85 15.79
C ARG A 8 -7.17 -12.49 15.50
N LEU A 9 -6.11 -12.15 16.21
CA LEU A 9 -5.34 -10.91 16.02
C LEU A 9 -4.72 -10.86 14.61
N LEU A 10 -4.09 -11.96 14.17
CA LEU A 10 -3.50 -12.07 12.84
C LEU A 10 -4.54 -11.92 11.74
N ARG A 11 -5.73 -12.53 11.88
CA ARG A 11 -6.83 -12.39 10.92
C ARG A 11 -7.36 -10.97 10.81
N GLY A 12 -7.32 -10.19 11.90
CA GLY A 12 -7.78 -8.80 11.91
C GLY A 12 -6.83 -7.82 11.21
N CYS A 13 -5.53 -8.13 11.15
CA CYS A 13 -4.51 -7.22 10.61
C CYS A 13 -3.76 -7.77 9.38
N CYS A 14 -4.02 -9.00 8.93
CA CYS A 14 -3.27 -9.61 7.83
C CYS A 14 -3.38 -8.82 6.52
N LEU A 15 -4.57 -8.29 6.20
CA LEU A 15 -4.75 -7.44 5.02
C LEU A 15 -3.96 -6.13 5.13
N ASP A 16 -3.92 -5.52 6.32
CA ASP A 16 -3.12 -4.32 6.56
C ASP A 16 -1.63 -4.60 6.42
N LEU A 17 -1.15 -5.76 6.91
CA LEU A 17 0.26 -6.17 6.79
C LEU A 17 0.66 -6.46 5.35
N ILE A 18 -0.19 -7.16 4.59
CA ILE A 18 0.04 -7.44 3.17
C ILE A 18 0.03 -6.13 2.37
N THR A 19 -0.92 -5.24 2.66
CA THR A 19 -1.01 -3.91 2.03
C THR A 19 0.21 -3.07 2.34
N LEU A 20 0.63 -3.00 3.61
CA LEU A 20 1.82 -2.25 4.05
C LEU A 20 3.09 -2.76 3.33
N ARG A 21 3.23 -4.09 3.19
CA ARG A 21 4.34 -4.69 2.42
C ARG A 21 4.31 -4.30 0.94
N ALA A 22 3.13 -4.29 0.32
CA ALA A 22 2.97 -3.91 -1.07
C ALA A 22 3.29 -2.42 -1.28
N VAL A 23 2.74 -1.56 -0.42
CA VAL A 23 3.00 -0.11 -0.38
C VAL A 23 4.49 0.17 -0.23
N TYR A 24 5.18 -0.48 0.73
CA TYR A 24 6.61 -0.28 0.94
C TYR A 24 7.45 -0.75 -0.26
N SER A 25 7.06 -1.85 -0.91
CA SER A 25 7.73 -2.34 -2.11
C SER A 25 7.58 -1.36 -3.28
N LEU A 26 6.41 -0.75 -3.42
CA LEU A 26 6.13 0.29 -4.42
C LEU A 26 6.84 1.61 -4.08
N SER A 27 6.89 2.03 -2.82
CA SER A 27 7.59 3.26 -2.43
C SER A 27 9.08 3.16 -2.75
N ARG A 28 9.69 1.99 -2.50
CA ARG A 28 11.08 1.73 -2.85
C ARG A 28 11.33 1.73 -4.36
N ALA A 29 10.37 1.23 -5.14
CA ALA A 29 10.44 1.30 -6.61
C ALA A 29 10.36 2.76 -7.09
N ALA A 30 9.54 3.59 -6.44
CA ALA A 30 9.41 5.01 -6.74
C ALA A 30 10.65 5.84 -6.33
N ARG A 31 11.42 5.41 -5.33
CA ARG A 31 12.67 6.08 -4.90
C ARG A 31 13.91 5.70 -5.69
N ARG A 32 13.85 4.66 -6.54
CA ARG A 32 15.04 4.23 -7.29
C ARG A 32 15.46 5.34 -8.25
N PRO A 33 16.73 5.76 -8.25
CA PRO A 33 17.26 6.64 -9.29
C PRO A 33 17.15 5.89 -10.63
N GLY A 34 16.19 6.28 -11.47
CA GLY A 34 15.83 5.61 -12.72
C GLY A 34 14.43 4.97 -12.79
N GLY A 35 13.65 4.97 -11.70
CA GLY A 35 12.20 4.73 -11.74
C GLY A 35 11.43 6.03 -12.01
N PRO A 36 10.13 6.00 -12.41
CA PRO A 36 9.36 7.21 -12.70
C PRO A 36 9.04 7.96 -11.41
N ALA A 37 10.05 8.58 -10.81
CA ALA A 37 9.88 9.73 -9.96
C ALA A 37 9.61 10.90 -10.91
N CYS A 38 8.36 11.02 -11.38
CA CYS A 38 7.93 12.31 -11.90
C CYS A 38 8.01 13.31 -10.72
N PRO A 39 8.83 14.37 -10.80
CA PRO A 39 8.62 15.53 -9.97
C PRO A 39 7.22 16.10 -10.29
N PRO A 40 6.56 16.82 -9.35
CA PRO A 40 5.31 17.51 -9.65
C PRO A 40 5.43 18.62 -10.71
N ASP A 41 6.64 18.96 -11.18
CA ASP A 41 6.88 20.05 -12.14
C ASP A 41 7.95 19.70 -13.17
N SER A 42 7.64 18.87 -14.18
CA SER A 42 8.37 18.92 -15.46
C SER A 42 7.62 18.23 -16.59
N LEU A 43 7.17 19.06 -17.52
CA LEU A 43 6.68 18.72 -18.85
C LEU A 43 7.84 18.15 -19.68
N ALA A 44 7.81 16.87 -20.01
CA ALA A 44 8.43 16.36 -21.24
C ALA A 44 7.60 15.19 -21.80
N PRO A 45 7.42 15.10 -23.13
CA PRO A 45 6.35 14.32 -23.74
C PRO A 45 6.90 13.00 -24.27
N ASP A 46 6.41 11.86 -23.76
CA ASP A 46 6.15 10.72 -24.64
C ASP A 46 5.07 9.79 -24.05
N SER A 47 4.00 9.66 -24.82
CA SER A 47 3.03 8.54 -24.90
C SER A 47 2.37 8.02 -23.61
N THR A 48 1.68 8.88 -22.86
CA THR A 48 0.32 8.66 -22.29
C THR A 48 -0.19 10.02 -21.76
N GLY A 49 -1.40 10.44 -22.15
CA GLY A 49 -1.89 11.82 -21.97
C GLY A 49 -1.87 12.38 -20.52
N PRO A 50 -2.00 13.71 -20.35
CA PRO A 50 -1.71 14.45 -19.12
C PRO A 50 -2.69 14.26 -17.95
N ASN A 51 -3.52 13.20 -17.97
CA ASN A 51 -4.53 12.91 -16.93
C ASN A 51 -4.50 11.45 -16.44
N GLY A 52 -3.45 10.68 -16.77
CA GLY A 52 -3.28 9.32 -16.25
C GLY A 52 -2.79 9.33 -14.79
N PRO A 53 -3.38 8.54 -13.88
CA PRO A 53 -2.94 8.50 -12.49
C PRO A 53 -1.50 7.98 -12.39
N PRO A 54 -0.74 8.42 -11.37
CA PRO A 54 0.70 8.18 -11.28
C PRO A 54 0.98 6.67 -11.27
N ALA A 55 1.62 6.17 -12.33
CA ALA A 55 1.98 4.77 -12.47
C ALA A 55 3.36 4.52 -11.85
N ILE A 56 3.47 3.50 -10.99
CA ILE A 56 4.73 3.10 -10.35
C ILE A 56 5.16 1.78 -10.99
N GLN A 57 6.22 1.79 -11.79
CA GLN A 57 6.75 0.55 -12.36
C GLN A 57 7.48 -0.25 -11.27
N SER A 58 6.87 -1.36 -10.84
CA SER A 58 7.44 -2.28 -9.85
C SER A 58 7.42 -3.70 -10.36
N THR A 59 8.56 -4.38 -10.26
CA THR A 59 8.70 -5.80 -10.66
C THR A 59 8.00 -6.76 -9.69
N ALA A 60 7.84 -6.36 -8.42
CA ALA A 60 7.19 -7.18 -7.40
C ALA A 60 5.66 -7.10 -7.46
N TYR A 61 5.11 -5.94 -7.88
CA TYR A 61 3.67 -5.70 -7.96
C TYR A 61 3.30 -4.93 -9.24
N PRO A 62 3.47 -5.53 -10.43
CA PRO A 62 3.30 -4.83 -11.70
C PRO A 62 1.87 -4.33 -11.91
N ARG A 63 0.86 -5.18 -11.61
CA ARG A 63 -0.56 -4.82 -11.75
C ARG A 63 -0.97 -3.73 -10.76
N LEU A 64 -0.41 -3.71 -9.56
CA LEU A 64 -0.73 -2.70 -8.55
C LEU A 64 -0.13 -1.33 -8.89
N GLY A 65 0.96 -1.33 -9.66
CA GLY A 65 1.63 -0.14 -10.16
C GLY A 65 0.94 0.55 -11.34
N VAL A 66 0.12 -0.17 -12.11
CA VAL A 66 -0.49 0.33 -13.35
C VAL A 66 -2.02 0.22 -13.40
N SER A 67 -2.64 -0.56 -12.51
CA SER A 67 -4.10 -0.79 -12.54
C SER A 67 -4.88 0.48 -12.16
N GLU A 68 -5.91 0.77 -12.95
CA GLU A 68 -6.86 1.87 -12.76
C GLU A 68 -7.93 1.60 -11.69
N GLU A 69 -7.91 0.42 -11.07
CA GLU A 69 -8.81 0.13 -9.96
C GLU A 69 -8.58 1.10 -8.79
N LYS A 70 -9.67 1.55 -8.16
CA LYS A 70 -9.64 2.47 -7.01
C LYS A 70 -8.72 1.98 -5.89
N CYS A 71 -8.74 0.67 -5.59
CA CYS A 71 -7.85 0.07 -4.58
C CYS A 71 -6.37 0.19 -4.97
N ALA A 72 -6.04 -0.04 -6.23
CA ALA A 72 -4.67 0.10 -6.73
C ALA A 72 -4.22 1.58 -6.70
N GLN A 73 -5.09 2.51 -7.09
CA GLN A 73 -4.80 3.95 -7.00
C GLN A 73 -4.54 4.40 -5.54
N LEU A 74 -5.34 3.94 -4.57
CA LEU A 74 -5.12 4.23 -3.15
C LEU A 74 -3.76 3.70 -2.67
N ILE A 75 -3.42 2.45 -3.02
CA ILE A 75 -2.13 1.85 -2.66
C ILE A 75 -0.97 2.63 -3.29
N ARG A 76 -1.11 3.09 -4.54
CA ARG A 76 -0.11 3.94 -5.21
C ARG A 76 0.04 5.29 -4.51
N GLN A 77 -1.04 5.95 -4.13
CA GLN A 77 -0.99 7.23 -3.39
C GLN A 77 -0.29 7.08 -2.04
N VAL A 78 -0.63 6.03 -1.28
CA VAL A 78 0.02 5.75 0.00
C VAL A 78 1.50 5.42 -0.23
N ALA A 79 1.85 4.66 -1.26
CA ALA A 79 3.24 4.35 -1.60
C ALA A 79 4.05 5.61 -1.96
N LEU A 80 3.46 6.55 -2.71
CA LEU A 80 4.08 7.84 -3.01
C LEU A 80 4.27 8.71 -1.76
N LYS A 81 3.28 8.72 -0.85
CA LYS A 81 3.42 9.41 0.44
C LYS A 81 4.54 8.80 1.27
N LEU A 82 4.62 7.48 1.35
CA LEU A 82 5.74 6.80 2.01
C LEU A 82 7.06 7.12 1.32
N ALA A 83 7.09 7.19 -0.02
CA ALA A 83 8.30 7.53 -0.76
C ALA A 83 8.79 8.95 -0.41
N ARG A 84 7.89 9.93 -0.33
CA ARG A 84 8.19 11.32 0.01
C ARG A 84 8.63 11.53 1.44
N LEU A 85 8.06 10.78 2.38
CA LEU A 85 8.42 10.84 3.81
C LEU A 85 9.72 10.11 4.14
N GLU A 86 10.40 9.58 3.12
CA GLU A 86 11.64 8.83 3.28
C GLU A 86 11.58 7.62 4.23
N ILE A 87 10.38 7.13 4.56
CA ILE A 87 10.14 6.00 5.48
C ILE A 87 11.05 4.79 5.22
N ASP A 88 11.73 4.37 6.28
CA ASP A 88 12.71 3.29 6.31
C ASP A 88 12.13 1.94 6.75
N LYS A 89 12.92 0.87 6.57
CA LYS A 89 12.53 -0.50 6.95
C LYS A 89 12.16 -0.63 8.43
N THR A 90 12.86 0.10 9.30
CA THR A 90 12.65 0.10 10.75
C THR A 90 11.30 0.71 11.12
N GLU A 91 10.94 1.82 10.49
CA GLU A 91 9.66 2.49 10.68
C GLU A 91 8.50 1.65 10.14
N VAL A 92 8.67 1.00 8.99
CA VAL A 92 7.67 0.04 8.48
C VAL A 92 7.52 -1.15 9.41
N ALA A 93 8.61 -1.66 9.99
CA ALA A 93 8.54 -2.73 10.99
C ALA A 93 7.80 -2.27 12.26
N LEU A 94 8.00 -1.02 12.69
CA LEU A 94 7.29 -0.43 13.81
C LEU A 94 5.79 -0.26 13.51
N MET A 95 5.43 0.19 12.31
CA MET A 95 4.03 0.23 11.85
C MET A 95 3.40 -1.17 11.86
N ALA A 96 4.11 -2.19 11.36
CA ALA A 96 3.65 -3.57 11.39
C ALA A 96 3.47 -4.10 12.82
N ALA A 97 4.38 -3.76 13.73
CA ALA A 97 4.28 -4.13 15.15
C ALA A 97 3.06 -3.46 15.81
N ILE A 98 2.79 -2.18 15.52
CA ILE A 98 1.59 -1.48 16.01
C ILE A 98 0.31 -2.14 15.49
N LEU A 99 0.29 -2.50 14.19
CA LEU A 99 -0.84 -3.21 13.58
C LEU A 99 -1.09 -4.57 14.25
N LEU A 100 -0.03 -5.30 14.60
CA LEU A 100 -0.09 -6.57 15.31
C LEU A 100 -0.53 -6.41 16.77
N MET A 101 -0.09 -5.35 17.45
CA MET A 101 -0.40 -5.13 18.87
C MET A 101 -1.75 -4.48 19.12
N SER A 102 -2.47 -4.06 18.08
CA SER A 102 -3.78 -3.41 18.20
C SER A 102 -4.89 -4.46 18.41
N PRO A 103 -5.41 -4.65 19.64
CA PRO A 103 -6.35 -5.73 19.95
C PRO A 103 -7.80 -5.42 19.54
N GLY A 104 -8.02 -4.30 18.84
CA GLY A 104 -9.33 -3.68 18.66
C GLY A 104 -9.69 -3.34 17.21
N LYS A 105 -9.15 -4.05 16.21
CA LYS A 105 -9.69 -3.98 14.85
C LYS A 105 -10.78 -5.04 14.70
N PRO A 106 -12.06 -4.72 14.92
CA PRO A 106 -13.12 -5.60 14.48
C PRO A 106 -12.94 -5.83 12.98
N ILE A 107 -13.34 -7.01 12.53
CA ILE A 107 -13.62 -7.32 11.14
C ILE A 107 -14.73 -6.34 10.68
N LEU A 108 -14.34 -5.14 10.28
CA LEU A 108 -15.15 -4.12 9.63
C LEU A 108 -14.26 -3.76 8.44
N ILE A 109 -14.45 -4.20 7.21
CA ILE A 109 -15.52 -3.76 6.29
C ILE A 109 -15.85 -4.83 5.20
N VAL A 110 -15.45 -6.10 5.34
CA VAL A 110 -15.74 -7.12 4.28
C VAL A 110 -17.02 -7.93 4.55
N TYR A 111 -17.51 -8.01 5.79
CA TYR A 111 -18.76 -8.73 6.08
C TYR A 111 -20.04 -7.87 6.17
N SER A 112 -19.95 -6.53 6.12
CA SER A 112 -21.14 -5.65 6.15
C SER A 112 -21.82 -5.42 4.79
N TYR A 113 -21.38 -6.07 3.71
CA TYR A 113 -22.13 -6.14 2.43
C TYR A 113 -22.67 -7.54 2.13
N GLY A 114 -22.77 -8.42 3.13
CA GLY A 114 -23.04 -9.85 2.91
C GLY A 114 -24.18 -10.47 3.71
N LYS A 115 -25.01 -9.71 4.45
CA LYS A 115 -26.28 -10.23 4.99
C LYS A 115 -27.16 -9.09 5.54
N LEU A 116 -28.18 -8.71 4.77
CA LEU A 116 -29.49 -8.33 5.28
C LEU A 116 -30.52 -9.01 4.36
N CYS A 117 -30.83 -10.26 4.69
CA CYS A 117 -32.20 -10.77 4.61
C CYS A 117 -32.82 -10.55 5.97
#